data_AF-A0A1E3GIA8-F1
#
_entry.id   AF-A0A1E3GIA8-F1
#
_cell.length_a   1.000
_cell.length_b   1.000
_cell.length_c   1.000
_cell.angle_alpha   90.00
_cell.angle_beta   90.00
_cell.angle_gamma   90.00
#
_symmetry.space_group_name_H-M   'P 1'
#
loop_
_entity.id
_entity.type
_entity.pdbx_description
1 polymer ?
#
loop_
_entity_poly.entity_id
_entity_poly.type
_entity_poly.pdbx_seq_one_letter_code
_entity_poly.pdbx_strand_id
1 'polypeptide(L)'
;MIKNMDSFKLSYVYFFPVVFFPFLNIYQFRNDVDIKSWLFRNLLVSFIVILIPLFLNLSMIITKFLYKDQDKNTEYRAIGLGLLCFVFLTGSNYYQFQKFTVGTDLSIDYYRMALMLSFLTACFISSLYFTLKYKKYSQTYLINFNAKTIRLMASTAITFLITMIAFFVV
;
A
#
# COMPACT_ATOMS: atom_id res chain seq x y z
N MET A 1 -2.62 -19.04 -22.06
CA MET A 1 -1.24 -18.63 -21.71
C MET A 1 -1.17 -17.21 -21.12
N ILE A 2 -1.81 -16.21 -21.75
CA ILE A 2 -1.82 -14.80 -21.28
C ILE A 2 -2.40 -14.63 -19.86
N LYS A 3 -3.52 -15.28 -19.54
CA LYS A 3 -4.18 -15.20 -18.21
C LYS A 3 -3.31 -15.74 -17.04
N ASN A 4 -2.44 -16.71 -17.32
CA ASN A 4 -1.51 -17.26 -16.31
C ASN A 4 -0.34 -16.31 -16.07
N MET A 5 0.07 -15.54 -17.09
CA MET A 5 1.17 -14.59 -16.98
C MET A 5 0.79 -13.38 -16.12
N ASP A 6 -0.46 -12.91 -16.21
CA ASP A 6 -0.95 -11.82 -15.35
C ASP A 6 -1.12 -12.27 -13.89
N SER A 7 -1.62 -13.49 -13.68
CA SER A 7 -1.69 -14.09 -12.33
C SER A 7 -0.29 -14.26 -11.72
N PHE A 8 0.69 -14.71 -12.51
CA PHE A 8 2.07 -14.89 -12.05
C PHE A 8 2.75 -13.55 -11.72
N LYS A 9 2.60 -12.54 -12.59
CA LYS A 9 3.09 -11.19 -12.31
C LYS A 9 2.49 -10.62 -11.04
N LEU A 10 1.19 -10.84 -10.83
CA LEU A 10 0.50 -10.36 -9.65
C LEU A 10 1.01 -11.08 -8.38
N SER A 11 1.17 -12.40 -8.43
CA SER A 11 1.82 -13.17 -7.36
C SER A 11 3.24 -12.67 -7.09
N TYR A 12 4.03 -12.41 -8.12
CA TYR A 12 5.39 -11.89 -7.96
C TYR A 12 5.42 -10.52 -7.28
N VAL A 13 4.57 -9.58 -7.71
CA VAL A 13 4.51 -8.22 -7.14
C VAL A 13 4.13 -8.21 -5.66
N TYR A 14 3.27 -9.13 -5.22
CA TYR A 14 2.87 -9.21 -3.82
C TYR A 14 3.80 -10.06 -2.97
N PHE A 15 4.31 -11.17 -3.50
CA PHE A 15 5.10 -12.14 -2.73
C PHE A 15 6.57 -11.72 -2.61
N PHE A 16 7.13 -11.07 -3.62
CA PHE A 16 8.52 -10.62 -3.59
C PHE A 16 8.77 -9.63 -2.43
N PRO A 17 7.95 -8.59 -2.21
CA PRO A 17 8.16 -7.70 -1.07
C PRO A 17 8.02 -8.42 0.26
N VAL A 18 7.03 -9.30 0.41
CA VAL A 18 6.77 -10.03 1.66
C VAL A 18 7.94 -10.92 2.07
N VAL A 19 8.58 -11.58 1.10
CA VAL A 19 9.70 -12.49 1.36
C VAL A 19 11.01 -11.73 1.52
N PHE A 20 11.30 -10.78 0.64
CA PHE A 20 12.64 -10.18 0.57
C PHE A 20 12.84 -8.97 1.49
N PHE A 21 11.80 -8.17 1.79
CA PHE A 21 11.96 -7.04 2.72
C PHE A 21 12.44 -7.45 4.11
N PRO A 22 11.88 -8.49 4.74
CA PRO A 22 12.36 -8.95 6.04
C PRO A 22 13.85 -9.29 6.06
N PHE A 23 14.38 -9.92 5.00
CA PHE A 23 15.81 -10.25 4.89
C PHE A 23 16.68 -9.02 4.62
N LEU A 24 16.24 -8.13 3.72
CA LEU A 24 16.95 -6.90 3.41
C LEU A 24 17.05 -5.99 4.65
N ASN A 25 15.98 -5.93 5.44
CA ASN A 25 15.94 -5.20 6.71
C ASN A 25 17.04 -5.71 7.65
N ILE A 26 17.11 -7.01 7.93
CA ILE A 26 18.11 -7.56 8.86
C ILE A 26 19.55 -7.23 8.42
N TYR A 27 19.82 -7.24 7.11
CA TYR A 27 21.14 -6.87 6.59
C TYR A 27 21.45 -5.38 6.80
N GLN A 28 20.50 -4.48 6.53
CA GLN A 28 20.68 -3.04 6.70
C GLN A 28 20.85 -2.65 8.18
N PHE A 29 20.14 -3.32 9.10
CA PHE A 29 20.27 -3.09 10.54
C PHE A 29 21.72 -3.21 11.03
N ARG A 30 22.48 -4.19 10.52
CA ARG A 30 23.86 -4.44 10.95
C ARG A 30 24.79 -3.24 10.72
N ASN A 31 24.41 -2.34 9.83
CA ASN A 31 25.23 -1.21 9.40
C ASN A 31 24.68 0.16 9.85
N ASP A 32 23.54 0.21 10.55
CA ASP A 32 22.87 1.46 10.90
C ASP A 32 23.00 1.78 12.40
N VAL A 33 23.40 3.01 12.73
CA VAL A 33 23.69 3.44 14.11
C VAL A 33 22.42 3.92 14.83
N ASP A 34 21.38 4.32 14.08
CA ASP A 34 20.10 4.80 14.62
C ASP A 34 18.98 3.77 14.40
N ILE A 35 18.83 2.89 15.39
CA ILE A 35 17.85 1.79 15.40
C ILE A 35 16.40 2.29 15.33
N LYS A 36 16.07 3.41 15.99
CA LYS A 36 14.71 3.94 16.06
C LYS A 36 14.24 4.40 14.69
N SER A 37 15.04 5.25 14.05
CA SER A 37 14.71 5.82 12.74
C SER A 37 14.79 4.76 11.65
N TRP A 38 15.75 3.84 11.73
CA TRP A 38 15.85 2.70 10.82
C TRP A 38 14.61 1.79 10.87
N LEU A 39 14.19 1.38 12.07
CA LEU A 39 13.03 0.50 12.24
C LEU A 39 11.75 1.16 11.73
N PHE A 40 11.57 2.45 12.04
CA PHE A 40 10.42 3.22 11.57
C PHE A 40 10.33 3.27 10.04
N ARG A 41 11.45 3.60 9.36
CA ARG A 41 11.51 3.62 7.89
C ARG A 41 11.17 2.26 7.29
N ASN A 42 11.69 1.18 7.86
CA ASN A 42 11.47 -0.16 7.32
C ASN A 42 10.07 -0.68 7.53
N LEU A 43 9.48 -0.43 8.69
CA LEU A 43 8.06 -0.70 8.94
C LEU A 43 7.21 0.07 7.93
N LEU A 44 7.49 1.35 7.74
CA LEU A 44 6.76 2.22 6.81
C LEU A 44 6.83 1.70 5.36
N VAL A 45 8.03 1.47 4.84
CA VAL A 45 8.20 1.03 3.44
C VAL A 45 7.56 -0.33 3.22
N SER A 46 7.75 -1.27 4.15
CA SER A 46 7.19 -2.62 4.01
C SER A 46 5.67 -2.59 3.88
N PHE A 47 4.95 -1.84 4.72
CA PHE A 47 3.50 -1.72 4.63
C PHE A 47 3.05 -1.03 3.35
N ILE A 48 3.69 0.06 2.94
CA ILE A 48 3.32 0.82 1.73
C ILE A 48 3.34 -0.06 0.48
N VAL A 49 4.36 -0.91 0.33
CA VAL A 49 4.55 -1.73 -0.87
C VAL A 49 3.38 -2.69 -1.10
N ILE A 50 2.71 -3.17 -0.04
CA ILE A 50 1.54 -4.03 -0.14
C ILE A 50 0.23 -3.23 -0.21
N LEU A 51 0.14 -2.14 0.56
CA LEU A 51 -1.07 -1.33 0.65
C LEU A 51 -1.40 -0.58 -0.65
N ILE A 52 -0.39 -0.04 -1.37
CA ILE A 52 -0.61 0.66 -2.64
C ILE A 52 -1.37 -0.22 -3.66
N PRO A 53 -0.87 -1.41 -4.04
CA PRO A 53 -1.56 -2.24 -5.01
C PRO A 53 -2.87 -2.80 -4.46
N LEU A 54 -2.98 -3.06 -3.16
CA LEU A 54 -4.25 -3.47 -2.53
C LEU A 54 -5.35 -2.41 -2.70
N PHE A 55 -5.08 -1.15 -2.36
CA PHE A 55 -6.05 -0.06 -2.52
C PHE A 55 -6.36 0.22 -3.98
N LEU A 56 -5.37 0.15 -4.87
CA LEU A 56 -5.61 0.31 -6.30
C LEU A 56 -6.58 -0.76 -6.84
N ASN A 57 -6.42 -2.02 -6.43
CA ASN A 57 -7.32 -3.11 -6.82
C ASN A 57 -8.72 -2.95 -6.21
N LEU A 58 -8.82 -2.44 -4.97
CA LEU A 58 -10.11 -2.09 -4.35
C LEU A 58 -10.83 -0.95 -5.09
N SER A 59 -10.11 0.10 -5.52
CA SER A 59 -10.73 1.17 -6.30
C SER A 59 -11.19 0.67 -7.69
N MET A 60 -10.42 -0.22 -8.32
CA MET A 60 -10.78 -0.81 -9.60
C MET A 60 -11.98 -1.76 -9.51
N ILE A 61 -12.09 -2.60 -8.47
CA ILE A 61 -13.25 -3.49 -8.32
C ILE A 61 -14.54 -2.68 -8.13
N ILE A 62 -14.50 -1.60 -7.35
CA ILE A 62 -15.64 -0.70 -7.16
C ILE A 62 -16.04 -0.08 -8.50
N THR A 63 -15.07 0.38 -9.27
CA THR A 63 -15.29 0.97 -10.60
C THR A 63 -15.94 -0.02 -11.57
N LYS A 64 -15.41 -1.24 -11.65
CA LYS A 64 -15.98 -2.32 -12.46
C LYS A 64 -17.40 -2.70 -12.02
N PHE A 65 -17.66 -2.67 -10.71
CA PHE A 65 -19.00 -2.89 -10.18
C PHE A 65 -19.98 -1.81 -10.62
N LEU A 66 -19.61 -0.52 -10.51
CA LEU A 66 -20.43 0.62 -10.92
C LEU A 66 -20.74 0.59 -12.43
N TYR A 67 -19.78 0.18 -13.25
CA TYR A 67 -19.95 0.08 -14.70
C TYR A 67 -20.48 -1.28 -15.20
N LYS A 68 -20.89 -2.17 -14.30
CA LYS A 68 -21.42 -3.50 -14.62
C LYS A 68 -20.50 -4.35 -15.52
N ASP A 69 -19.19 -4.15 -15.43
CA ASP A 69 -18.21 -5.01 -16.10
C ASP A 69 -18.29 -6.43 -15.54
N GLN A 70 -18.22 -7.44 -16.41
CA GLN A 70 -18.32 -8.84 -16.01
C GLN A 70 -16.96 -9.45 -15.62
N ASP A 71 -15.84 -8.92 -16.11
CA ASP A 71 -14.51 -9.47 -15.79
C ASP A 71 -13.93 -8.85 -14.51
N LYS A 72 -14.26 -9.42 -13.36
CA LYS A 72 -13.80 -8.99 -12.02
C LYS A 72 -12.82 -9.96 -11.36
N ASN A 73 -12.57 -11.11 -12.00
CA ASN A 73 -11.88 -12.23 -11.38
C ASN A 73 -10.43 -11.89 -10.98
N THR A 74 -9.77 -11.06 -11.79
CA THR A 74 -8.39 -10.65 -11.56
C THR A 74 -8.28 -9.75 -10.33
N GLU A 75 -9.17 -8.77 -10.18
CA GLU A 75 -9.20 -7.87 -9.02
C GLU A 75 -9.53 -8.62 -7.73
N TYR A 76 -10.49 -9.56 -7.75
CA TYR A 76 -10.80 -10.38 -6.56
C TYR A 76 -9.60 -11.21 -6.10
N ARG A 77 -8.92 -11.89 -7.03
CA ARG A 77 -7.70 -12.64 -6.72
C ARG A 77 -6.61 -11.73 -6.16
N ALA A 78 -6.48 -10.53 -6.70
CA ALA A 78 -5.49 -9.58 -6.26
C ALA A 78 -5.76 -9.00 -4.87
N ILE A 79 -7.02 -8.71 -4.56
CA ILE A 79 -7.43 -8.28 -3.23
C ILE A 79 -7.20 -9.40 -2.22
N GLY A 80 -7.63 -10.63 -2.53
CA GLY A 80 -7.43 -11.78 -1.65
C GLY A 80 -5.95 -12.04 -1.35
N LEU A 81 -5.10 -12.02 -2.39
CA LEU A 81 -3.67 -12.18 -2.24
C LEU A 81 -3.04 -11.02 -1.46
N GLY A 82 -3.44 -9.78 -1.76
CA GLY A 82 -2.95 -8.59 -1.07
C GLY A 82 -3.29 -8.59 0.42
N LEU A 83 -4.50 -9.01 0.79
CA LEU A 83 -4.90 -9.15 2.20
C LEU A 83 -4.08 -10.23 2.92
N LEU A 84 -3.88 -11.38 2.29
CA LEU A 84 -3.06 -12.46 2.85
C LEU A 84 -1.61 -12.00 3.07
N CYS A 85 -1.03 -11.33 2.07
CA CYS A 85 0.31 -10.75 2.15
C CYS A 85 0.41 -9.68 3.25
N PHE A 86 -0.62 -8.83 3.38
CA PHE A 86 -0.66 -7.79 4.40
C PHE A 86 -0.70 -8.37 5.83
N VAL A 87 -1.50 -9.41 6.06
CA VAL A 87 -1.56 -10.11 7.36
C VAL A 87 -0.21 -10.73 7.71
N PHE A 88 0.39 -11.45 6.75
CA PHE A 88 1.69 -12.09 6.96
C PHE A 88 2.80 -11.07 7.24
N LEU A 89 2.81 -9.97 6.49
CA LEU A 89 3.79 -8.90 6.67
C LEU A 89 3.61 -8.18 8.01
N THR A 90 2.36 -7.94 8.42
CA THR A 90 2.06 -7.36 9.74
C THR A 90 2.59 -8.26 10.86
N GLY A 91 2.35 -9.58 10.78
CA GLY A 91 2.89 -10.54 11.75
C GLY A 91 4.43 -10.55 11.77
N SER A 92 5.06 -10.57 10.59
CA SER A 92 6.52 -10.58 10.45
C SER A 92 7.16 -9.31 11.01
N ASN A 93 6.59 -8.15 10.68
CA ASN A 93 7.03 -6.84 11.16
C ASN A 93 6.83 -6.70 12.68
N TYR A 94 5.72 -7.21 13.21
CA TYR A 94 5.46 -7.19 14.64
C TYR A 94 6.45 -8.08 15.41
N TYR A 95 6.77 -9.26 14.88
CA TYR A 95 7.80 -10.13 15.43
C TYR A 95 9.19 -9.46 15.41
N GLN A 96 9.56 -8.82 14.30
CA GLN A 96 10.79 -8.04 14.21
C GLN A 96 10.82 -6.90 15.23
N PHE A 97 9.73 -6.13 15.32
CA PHE A 97 9.57 -5.06 16.30
C PHE A 97 9.83 -5.58 17.71
N GLN A 98 9.14 -6.65 18.13
CA GLN A 98 9.34 -7.24 19.46
C GLN A 98 10.81 -7.59 19.69
N LYS A 99 11.46 -8.28 18.75
CA LYS A 99 12.87 -8.69 18.86
C LYS A 99 13.83 -7.51 19.01
N PHE A 100 13.57 -6.39 18.33
CA PHE A 100 14.39 -5.18 18.43
C PHE A 100 14.03 -4.30 19.64
N THR A 101 12.82 -4.42 20.18
CA THR A 101 12.40 -3.66 21.37
C THR A 101 12.93 -4.23 22.69
N VAL A 102 13.27 -5.52 22.76
CA VAL A 102 13.83 -6.12 23.98
C VAL A 102 15.13 -5.41 24.36
N GLY A 103 15.12 -4.70 25.50
CA GLY A 103 16.29 -3.96 26.01
C GLY A 103 16.48 -2.56 25.43
N THR A 104 15.47 -1.98 24.77
CA THR A 104 15.52 -0.59 24.24
C THR A 104 14.29 0.22 24.68
N ASP A 105 14.38 1.56 24.62
CA ASP A 105 13.27 2.48 24.92
C ASP A 105 12.28 2.65 23.73
N LEU A 106 12.12 1.66 22.86
CA LEU A 106 11.17 1.75 21.76
C LEU A 106 9.73 1.48 22.24
N SER A 107 8.86 2.50 22.13
CA SER A 107 7.43 2.33 22.34
C SER A 107 6.75 1.67 21.14
N ILE A 108 5.69 0.88 21.43
CA ILE A 108 4.74 0.35 20.44
C ILE A 108 4.07 1.45 19.59
N ASP A 109 4.07 2.69 20.08
CA ASP A 109 3.51 3.84 19.37
C ASP A 109 4.25 4.12 18.06
N TYR A 110 5.56 3.84 17.97
CA TYR A 110 6.31 3.93 16.72
C TYR A 110 5.79 2.96 15.67
N TYR A 111 5.47 1.73 16.07
CA TYR A 111 4.90 0.72 15.16
C TYR A 111 3.50 1.15 14.68
N ARG A 112 2.67 1.64 15.60
CA ARG A 112 1.32 2.14 15.28
C ARG A 112 1.37 3.35 14.35
N MET A 113 2.27 4.30 14.61
CA MET A 113 2.49 5.46 13.74
C MET A 113 2.95 5.02 12.35
N ALA A 114 3.93 4.13 12.26
CA ALA A 114 4.44 3.64 10.97
C ALA A 114 3.30 2.98 10.17
N LEU A 115 2.46 2.18 10.83
CA LEU A 115 1.29 1.57 10.20
C LEU A 115 0.30 2.63 9.71
N MET A 116 -0.14 3.56 10.56
CA MET A 116 -1.10 4.61 10.18
C MET A 116 -0.59 5.48 9.02
N LEU A 117 0.68 5.88 9.08
CA LEU A 117 1.32 6.68 8.03
C LEU A 117 1.41 5.92 6.72
N SER A 118 1.66 4.61 6.78
CA SER A 118 1.67 3.74 5.60
C SER A 118 0.30 3.62 4.97
N PHE A 119 -0.76 3.47 5.77
CA PHE A 119 -2.16 3.49 5.29
C PHE A 119 -2.46 4.80 4.57
N LEU A 120 -2.14 5.92 5.21
CA LEU A 120 -2.39 7.24 4.67
C LEU A 120 -1.65 7.44 3.34
N THR A 121 -0.35 7.12 3.31
CA THR A 121 0.51 7.29 2.13
C THR A 121 0.08 6.38 0.99
N ALA A 122 -0.25 5.12 1.29
CA ALA A 122 -0.73 4.18 0.30
C ALA A 122 -2.07 4.64 -0.29
N CYS A 123 -3.01 5.13 0.54
CA CYS A 123 -4.29 5.68 0.08
C CYS A 123 -4.10 6.84 -0.91
N PHE A 124 -3.18 7.75 -0.60
CA PHE A 124 -2.90 8.88 -1.47
C PHE A 124 -2.29 8.44 -2.80
N ILE A 125 -1.23 7.65 -2.75
CA ILE A 125 -0.54 7.15 -3.94
C ILE A 125 -1.51 6.32 -4.80
N SER A 126 -2.28 5.41 -4.20
CA SER A 126 -3.27 4.60 -4.91
C SER A 126 -4.34 5.47 -5.58
N SER A 127 -4.77 6.56 -4.94
CA SER A 127 -5.75 7.49 -5.51
C SER A 127 -5.20 8.21 -6.75
N LEU A 128 -3.93 8.63 -6.74
CA LEU A 128 -3.28 9.23 -7.91
C LEU A 128 -3.19 8.23 -9.07
N TYR A 129 -2.71 7.01 -8.80
CA TYR A 129 -2.64 5.96 -9.82
C TYR A 129 -4.03 5.56 -10.34
N PHE A 130 -5.00 5.48 -9.44
CA PHE A 130 -6.38 5.19 -9.79
C PHE A 130 -6.95 6.27 -10.71
N THR A 131 -6.69 7.55 -10.47
CA THR A 131 -7.12 8.64 -11.37
C THR A 131 -6.62 8.43 -12.80
N LEU A 132 -5.33 8.10 -12.96
CA LEU A 132 -4.72 7.85 -14.27
C LEU A 132 -5.34 6.61 -14.95
N LYS A 133 -5.57 5.54 -14.18
CA LYS A 133 -6.17 4.29 -14.68
C LYS A 133 -7.64 4.46 -15.02
N TYR A 134 -8.38 5.20 -14.20
CA TYR A 134 -9.79 5.57 -14.39
C TYR A 134 -9.97 6.41 -15.66
N LYS A 135 -9.08 7.38 -15.91
CA LYS A 135 -9.10 8.20 -17.14
C LYS A 135 -9.04 7.32 -18.39
N LYS A 136 -8.09 6.38 -18.43
CA LYS A 136 -7.96 5.44 -19.56
C LYS A 136 -9.18 4.52 -19.66
N TYR A 137 -9.65 4.00 -18.53
CA TYR A 137 -10.81 3.11 -18.49
C TYR A 137 -12.10 3.80 -18.98
N SER A 138 -12.38 5.03 -18.52
CA SER A 138 -13.57 5.80 -18.94
C SER A 138 -13.58 6.12 -20.44
N GLN A 139 -12.40 6.36 -21.03
CA GLN A 139 -12.27 6.56 -22.49
C GLN A 139 -12.66 5.30 -23.27
N THR A 140 -12.31 4.11 -22.78
CA THR A 140 -12.67 2.83 -23.42
C THR A 140 -14.18 2.58 -23.43
N TYR A 141 -14.91 3.04 -22.41
CA TYR A 141 -16.36 2.85 -22.32
C TYR A 141 -17.19 4.03 -22.88
N LEU A 142 -16.56 5.05 -23.48
CA LEU A 142 -17.22 6.26 -24.02
C LEU A 142 -18.15 6.97 -23.02
N ILE A 143 -17.81 6.91 -21.73
CA ILE A 143 -18.63 7.51 -20.66
C ILE A 143 -18.12 8.92 -20.35
N ASN A 144 -19.04 9.88 -20.21
CA ASN A 144 -18.73 11.25 -19.82
C ASN A 144 -17.96 11.27 -18.49
N PHE A 145 -16.78 11.91 -18.51
CA PHE A 145 -15.94 12.12 -17.34
C PHE A 145 -16.75 12.74 -16.19
N ASN A 146 -16.85 12.03 -15.06
CA ASN A 146 -17.53 12.59 -13.90
C ASN A 146 -16.62 13.59 -13.19
N ALA A 147 -16.77 14.88 -13.52
CA ALA A 147 -16.01 15.98 -12.92
C ALA A 147 -16.16 16.06 -11.39
N LYS A 148 -17.26 15.53 -10.84
CA LYS A 148 -17.51 15.46 -9.38
C LYS A 148 -16.52 14.52 -8.70
N THR A 149 -16.16 13.41 -9.34
CA THR A 149 -15.20 12.42 -8.83
C THR A 149 -13.78 12.99 -8.80
N ILE A 150 -13.40 13.77 -9.82
CA ILE A 150 -12.07 14.42 -9.87
C ILE A 150 -11.94 15.49 -8.78
N ARG A 151 -12.97 16.31 -8.56
CA ARG A 151 -12.97 17.31 -7.48
C ARG A 151 -12.86 16.66 -6.10
N LEU A 152 -13.49 15.52 -5.90
CA LEU A 152 -13.42 14.75 -4.65
C LEU A 152 -12.02 14.16 -4.42
N MET A 153 -11.36 13.66 -5.49
CA MET A 153 -9.96 13.20 -5.40
C MET A 153 -8.97 14.35 -5.18
N ALA A 154 -9.22 15.54 -5.74
CA ALA A 154 -8.38 16.70 -5.53
C ALA A 154 -8.49 17.24 -4.09
N SER A 155 -9.67 17.20 -3.47
CA SER A 155 -9.83 17.66 -2.09
C SER A 155 -9.14 16.72 -1.09
N THR A 156 -9.21 15.40 -1.30
CA THR A 156 -8.53 14.43 -0.43
C THR A 156 -7.01 14.52 -0.56
N ALA A 157 -6.49 14.87 -1.75
CA ALA A 157 -5.06 15.10 -1.96
C ALA A 157 -4.51 16.28 -1.12
N ILE A 158 -5.28 17.35 -0.97
CA ILE A 158 -4.90 18.53 -0.16
C ILE A 158 -4.88 18.15 1.32
N THR A 159 -5.90 17.45 1.81
CA THR A 159 -5.95 16.98 3.21
C THR A 159 -4.81 16.04 3.55
N PHE A 160 -4.42 15.17 2.60
CA PHE A 160 -3.24 14.30 2.73
C PHE A 160 -1.94 15.09 2.84
N LEU A 161 -1.72 16.09 1.97
CA LEU A 161 -0.54 16.94 2.03
C LEU A 161 -0.44 17.69 3.37
N ILE A 162 -1.56 18.23 3.85
CA ILE A 162 -1.61 18.93 5.15
C ILE A 162 -1.27 17.99 6.31
N THR A 163 -1.79 16.76 6.29
CA THR A 163 -1.50 15.77 7.34
C THR A 163 -0.05 15.28 7.30
N MET A 164 0.54 15.09 6.11
CA MET A 164 1.96 14.76 5.99
C MET A 164 2.86 15.91 6.47
N ILE A 165 2.56 17.15 6.10
CA ILE A 165 3.31 18.33 6.56
C ILE A 165 3.22 18.47 8.08
N ALA A 166 2.02 18.36 8.65
CA ALA A 166 1.82 18.42 10.10
C ALA A 166 2.60 17.33 10.85
N PHE A 167 2.75 16.14 10.25
CA PHE A 167 3.48 15.04 10.86
C PHE A 167 5.00 15.22 10.86
N PHE A 168 5.57 15.89 9.86
CA PHE A 168 7.02 16.15 9.79
C PHE A 168 7.45 17.44 10.49
N VAL A 169 6.50 18.32 10.83
CA VAL A 169 6.74 19.60 11.51
C VAL A 169 6.63 19.48 13.04
N VAL A 170 5.92 18.46 13.54
CA VAL A 170 5.83 18.10 14.96
C VAL A 170 6.95 17.13 15.33
#